data_AF-A0A9E5TZM2-F1
#
_entry.id   AF-A0A9E5TZM2-F1
#
_cell.length_a   1.000
_cell.length_b   1.000
_cell.length_c   1.000
_cell.angle_alpha   90.00
_cell.angle_beta   90.00
_cell.angle_gamma   90.00
#
_symmetry.space_group_name_H-M   'P 1'
#
loop_
_entity.id
_entity.type
_entity.pdbx_description
1 polymer ?
#
loop_
_entity_poly.entity_id
_entity_poly.type
_entity_poly.pdbx_seq_one_letter_code
_entity_poly.pdbx_strand_id
1 'polypeptide(L)'
;MGGRGRLLRLGTPGSELPALHGRDDDRGGYRIHEATKAALDSLARTIDSSNSWRQLVEDMQTRHPEPGQILDAYRRESRRVLALLIRDDLIRIPPCEELLFVPTPPANRETYAWGGYGGIRERDGVMYGRFFVTDIVPGMTTQEVDDKLRAQNYGWITPIALHEGYPGHHLQNVYARLNQRSLLRQFGNTYYGEGWALYAEHWMRRAGLYVTADQQLGQLQMR
;
A
#
# COMPACT_ATOMS: atom_id res chain seq x y z
N MET A 1 -45.26 -25.69 -31.92
CA MET A 1 -43.78 -25.75 -32.00
C MET A 1 -43.26 -24.39 -32.44
N GLY A 2 -42.24 -23.86 -31.75
CA GLY A 2 -41.40 -22.75 -32.24
C GLY A 2 -41.79 -21.34 -31.80
N GLY A 3 -41.67 -21.03 -30.50
CA GLY A 3 -41.71 -19.66 -30.00
C GLY A 3 -40.53 -18.85 -30.53
N ARG A 4 -40.80 -17.81 -31.33
CA ARG A 4 -39.80 -16.85 -31.77
C ARG A 4 -39.54 -15.84 -30.66
N GLY A 5 -38.36 -15.95 -30.05
CA GLY A 5 -37.83 -15.01 -29.07
C GLY A 5 -37.80 -13.59 -29.62
N ARG A 6 -38.39 -12.68 -28.85
CA ARG A 6 -38.39 -11.24 -29.08
C ARG A 6 -36.94 -10.73 -28.94
N LEU A 7 -36.35 -10.24 -30.03
CA LEU A 7 -35.09 -9.49 -30.01
C LEU A 7 -35.28 -8.25 -29.12
N LEU A 8 -34.72 -8.27 -27.91
CA LEU A 8 -34.52 -7.06 -27.13
C LEU A 8 -33.41 -6.26 -27.80
N ARG A 9 -33.79 -5.18 -28.48
CA ARG A 9 -32.84 -4.11 -28.86
C ARG A 9 -32.24 -3.59 -27.55
N LEU A 10 -30.97 -3.91 -27.31
CA LEU A 10 -30.17 -3.23 -26.30
C LEU A 10 -30.08 -1.76 -26.74
N GLY A 11 -30.80 -0.91 -26.02
CA GLY A 11 -30.63 0.52 -26.13
C GLY A 11 -29.18 0.86 -25.83
N THR A 12 -28.62 1.78 -26.61
CA THR A 12 -27.50 2.59 -26.20
C THR A 12 -28.01 3.68 -25.26
N PRO A 13 -27.53 3.74 -24.01
CA PRO A 13 -27.37 5.03 -23.35
C PRO A 13 -25.88 5.32 -23.37
N GLY A 14 -25.49 6.26 -24.24
CA GLY A 14 -24.28 7.03 -24.01
C GLY A 14 -24.46 7.78 -22.68
N SER A 15 -23.93 7.21 -21.61
CA SER A 15 -23.40 8.02 -20.52
C SER A 15 -21.95 8.28 -20.89
N GLU A 16 -21.70 9.44 -21.51
CA GLU A 16 -20.36 10.02 -21.47
C GLU A 16 -19.92 10.00 -19.99
N LEU A 17 -18.86 9.23 -19.70
CA LEU A 17 -18.11 9.44 -18.48
C LEU A 17 -17.79 10.94 -18.44
N PRO A 18 -18.16 11.68 -17.38
CA PRO A 18 -17.86 13.10 -17.33
C PRO A 18 -16.34 13.22 -17.51
N ALA A 19 -15.94 13.94 -18.55
CA ALA A 19 -14.55 14.30 -18.75
C ALA A 19 -14.06 14.91 -17.43
N LEU A 20 -12.93 14.42 -16.92
CA LEU A 20 -12.15 15.09 -15.88
C LEU A 20 -11.61 16.40 -16.47
N HIS A 21 -12.50 17.35 -16.71
CA HIS A 21 -12.13 18.72 -16.98
C HIS A 21 -11.67 19.30 -15.66
N GLY A 22 -10.39 19.69 -15.62
CA GLY A 22 -9.69 20.31 -14.50
C GLY A 22 -10.41 21.53 -13.94
N ARG A 23 -11.43 21.26 -13.14
CA ARG A 23 -12.02 22.16 -12.15
C ARG A 23 -12.00 21.49 -10.78
N ASP A 24 -10.94 20.74 -10.49
CA ASP A 24 -10.52 20.64 -9.11
C ASP A 24 -10.03 22.04 -8.77
N ASP A 25 -10.76 22.74 -7.91
CA ASP A 25 -10.17 23.91 -7.28
C ASP A 25 -8.88 23.43 -6.58
N ASP A 26 -7.83 24.25 -6.57
CA ASP A 26 -6.55 23.92 -5.92
C ASP A 26 -6.68 23.58 -4.41
N ARG A 27 -7.91 23.50 -3.89
CA ARG A 27 -8.30 23.17 -2.52
C ARG A 27 -8.70 21.71 -2.33
N GLY A 28 -8.75 20.87 -3.36
CA GLY A 28 -8.99 19.42 -3.21
C GLY A 28 -8.01 18.76 -2.23
N GLY A 29 -6.71 18.98 -2.44
CA GLY A 29 -5.66 18.48 -1.54
C GLY A 29 -5.77 19.05 -0.12
N TYR A 30 -6.00 20.37 0.02
CA TYR A 30 -6.19 21.02 1.33
C TYR A 30 -7.38 20.43 2.11
N ARG A 31 -8.50 20.16 1.43
CA ARG A 31 -9.68 19.55 2.07
C ARG A 31 -9.37 18.15 2.60
N ILE A 32 -8.64 17.35 1.83
CA ILE A 32 -8.22 16.00 2.26
C ILE A 32 -7.26 16.10 3.45
N HIS A 33 -6.27 17.00 3.39
CA HIS A 33 -5.31 17.21 4.47
C HIS A 33 -5.99 17.60 5.80
N GLU A 34 -6.90 18.57 5.77
CA GLU A 34 -7.63 18.97 6.98
C GLU A 34 -8.57 17.87 7.48
N ALA A 35 -9.19 17.10 6.59
CA ALA A 35 -9.99 15.95 6.98
C ALA A 35 -9.14 14.84 7.65
N THR A 36 -7.93 14.58 7.15
CA THR A 36 -6.99 13.63 7.77
C THR A 36 -6.57 14.11 9.16
N LYS A 37 -6.26 15.40 9.34
CA LYS A 37 -5.94 15.98 10.65
C LYS A 37 -7.10 15.84 11.64
N ALA A 38 -8.32 16.14 11.21
CA ALA A 38 -9.51 15.96 12.05
C ALA A 38 -9.73 14.48 12.42
N ALA A 39 -9.44 13.56 11.50
CA ALA A 39 -9.50 12.12 11.78
C ALA A 39 -8.45 11.68 12.80
N LEU A 40 -7.20 12.19 12.70
CA LEU A 40 -6.14 11.97 13.69
C LEU A 40 -6.54 12.51 15.07
N ASP A 41 -7.07 13.73 15.14
CA ASP A 41 -7.57 14.32 16.39
C ASP A 41 -8.70 13.47 17.01
N SER A 42 -9.62 12.97 16.19
CA SER A 42 -10.70 12.11 16.65
C SER A 42 -10.19 10.76 17.15
N LEU A 43 -9.26 10.14 16.42
CA LEU A 43 -8.66 8.87 16.81
C LEU A 43 -7.86 9.02 18.10
N ALA A 44 -7.08 10.09 18.25
CA ALA A 44 -6.35 10.37 19.48
C ALA A 44 -7.27 10.42 20.70
N ARG A 45 -8.41 11.12 20.59
CA ARG A 45 -9.42 11.15 21.67
C ARG A 45 -9.98 9.78 22.03
N THR A 46 -10.03 8.83 21.10
CA THR A 46 -10.48 7.46 21.38
C THR A 46 -9.39 6.56 21.99
N ILE A 47 -8.12 6.87 21.73
CA ILE A 47 -6.98 6.12 22.26
C ILE A 47 -6.63 6.63 23.66
N ASP A 48 -6.38 7.93 23.78
CA ASP A 48 -6.09 8.64 25.03
C ASP A 48 -6.41 10.13 24.86
N SER A 49 -7.48 10.59 25.51
CA SER A 49 -7.93 11.97 25.45
C SER A 49 -6.97 12.99 26.10
N SER A 50 -5.97 12.52 26.84
CA SER A 50 -4.99 13.38 27.53
C SER A 50 -3.84 13.80 26.62
N ASN A 51 -3.59 13.04 25.55
CA ASN A 51 -2.49 13.26 24.63
C ASN A 51 -3.00 13.75 23.26
N SER A 52 -2.21 14.62 22.63
CA SER A 52 -2.43 14.99 21.23
C SER A 52 -2.07 13.83 20.29
N TRP A 53 -2.62 13.81 19.08
CA TRP A 53 -2.24 12.80 18.09
C TRP A 53 -0.74 12.81 17.77
N ARG A 54 -0.07 13.97 17.88
CA ARG A 54 1.38 14.09 17.65
C ARG A 54 2.17 13.33 18.72
N GLN A 55 1.80 13.50 19.99
CA GLN A 55 2.43 12.77 21.10
C GLN A 55 2.18 11.26 20.98
N LEU A 56 0.97 10.85 20.56
CA LEU A 56 0.67 9.44 20.32
C LEU A 56 1.47 8.86 19.14
N VAL A 57 1.72 9.66 18.10
CA VAL A 57 2.59 9.26 16.98
C VAL A 57 4.05 9.16 17.42
N GLU A 58 4.56 10.10 18.22
CA GLU A 58 5.92 10.06 18.77
C GLU A 58 6.13 8.84 19.67
N ASP A 59 5.12 8.48 20.47
CA ASP A 59 5.08 7.26 21.28
C ASP A 59 5.01 5.99 20.40
N MET A 60 4.14 5.97 19.38
CA MET A 60 4.06 4.88 18.39
C MET A 60 5.41 4.64 17.71
N GLN A 61 6.13 5.71 17.35
CA GLN A 61 7.43 5.61 16.71
C GLN A 61 8.48 4.91 17.58
N THR A 62 8.33 4.87 18.90
CA THR A 62 9.23 4.12 19.80
C THR A 62 9.06 2.61 19.70
N ARG A 63 7.95 2.15 19.13
CA ARG A 63 7.62 0.72 18.96
C ARG A 63 8.02 0.26 17.58
N HIS A 64 9.28 -0.14 17.43
CA HIS A 64 9.85 -0.58 16.17
C HIS A 64 10.57 -1.93 16.31
N PRO A 65 10.86 -2.64 15.21
CA PRO A 65 11.76 -3.78 15.22
C PRO A 65 13.17 -3.39 15.66
N GLU A 66 13.94 -4.36 16.14
CA GLU A 66 15.37 -4.18 16.40
C GLU A 66 16.19 -4.15 15.09
N PRO A 67 17.42 -3.59 15.11
CA PRO A 67 18.34 -3.70 13.97
C PRO A 67 18.46 -5.14 13.44
N GLY A 68 18.35 -5.31 12.13
CA GLY A 68 18.37 -6.61 11.46
C GLY A 68 17.02 -7.35 11.45
N GLN A 69 15.98 -6.83 12.09
CA GLN A 69 14.65 -7.45 12.14
C GLN A 69 13.60 -6.76 11.26
N ILE A 70 13.94 -5.65 10.61
CA ILE A 70 12.99 -4.84 9.83
C ILE A 70 12.41 -5.64 8.66
N LEU A 71 13.27 -6.33 7.90
CA LEU A 71 12.84 -7.14 6.75
C LEU A 71 11.85 -8.22 7.19
N ASP A 72 12.13 -8.86 8.31
CA ASP A 72 11.29 -9.91 8.87
C ASP A 72 9.96 -9.37 9.39
N ALA A 73 9.93 -8.14 9.91
CA ALA A 73 8.70 -7.47 10.30
C ALA A 73 7.81 -7.19 9.09
N TYR A 74 8.34 -6.63 8.00
CA TYR A 74 7.59 -6.46 6.74
C TYR A 74 7.07 -7.78 6.17
N ARG A 75 7.91 -8.83 6.18
CA ARG A 75 7.54 -10.16 5.68
C ARG A 75 6.39 -10.78 6.49
N ARG A 76 6.43 -10.68 7.82
CA ARG A 76 5.34 -11.15 8.69
C ARG A 76 4.05 -10.38 8.45
N GLU A 77 4.16 -9.06 8.35
CA GLU A 77 3.00 -8.20 8.16
C GLU A 77 2.35 -8.40 6.80
N SER A 78 3.13 -8.53 5.72
CA SER A 78 2.62 -8.86 4.39
C SER A 78 1.89 -10.21 4.35
N ARG A 79 2.38 -11.22 5.08
CA ARG A 79 1.67 -12.50 5.23
C ARG A 79 0.34 -12.34 5.95
N ARG A 80 0.27 -11.49 6.98
CA ARG A 80 -0.99 -11.18 7.69
C ARG A 80 -1.99 -10.50 6.74
N VAL A 81 -1.53 -9.55 5.94
CA VAL A 81 -2.36 -8.85 4.94
C VAL A 81 -2.87 -9.84 3.88
N LEU A 82 -1.99 -10.69 3.33
CA LEU A 82 -2.36 -11.71 2.35
C LEU A 82 -3.37 -12.71 2.92
N ALA A 83 -3.17 -13.15 4.17
CA ALA A 83 -4.11 -14.04 4.84
C ALA A 83 -5.50 -13.42 4.98
N LEU A 84 -5.59 -12.11 5.28
CA LEU A 84 -6.86 -11.39 5.34
C LEU A 84 -7.56 -11.36 3.97
N LEU A 85 -6.81 -11.04 2.89
CA LEU A 85 -7.36 -11.01 1.53
C LEU A 85 -7.93 -12.37 1.11
N ILE A 86 -7.24 -13.46 1.43
CA ILE A 86 -7.68 -14.82 1.11
C ILE A 86 -8.87 -15.23 1.99
N ARG A 87 -8.80 -14.99 3.30
CA ARG A 87 -9.85 -15.37 4.25
C ARG A 87 -11.20 -14.75 3.89
N ASP A 88 -11.20 -13.49 3.49
CA ASP A 88 -12.41 -12.72 3.21
C ASP A 88 -12.74 -12.64 1.71
N ASP A 89 -12.03 -13.40 0.85
CA ASP A 89 -12.18 -13.45 -0.61
C ASP A 89 -12.26 -12.05 -1.27
N LEU A 90 -11.35 -11.16 -0.85
CA LEU A 90 -11.39 -9.74 -1.21
C LEU A 90 -10.87 -9.48 -2.63
N ILE A 91 -9.87 -10.25 -3.05
CA ILE A 91 -9.31 -10.23 -4.40
C ILE A 91 -8.65 -11.58 -4.69
N ARG A 92 -8.76 -12.03 -5.93
CA ARG A 92 -8.11 -13.26 -6.36
C ARG A 92 -6.60 -13.08 -6.37
N ILE A 93 -5.88 -14.05 -5.79
CA ILE A 93 -4.42 -14.12 -5.88
C ILE A 93 -4.06 -15.08 -7.02
N PRO A 94 -3.39 -14.62 -8.09
CA PRO A 94 -2.92 -15.51 -9.15
C PRO A 94 -1.96 -16.58 -8.60
N PRO A 95 -2.00 -17.85 -9.09
CA PRO A 95 -1.18 -18.92 -8.51
C PRO A 95 0.31 -18.87 -8.94
N CYS A 96 0.65 -18.07 -9.94
CA CYS A 96 2.00 -18.01 -10.53
C CYS A 96 2.76 -16.75 -10.12
N GLU A 97 2.70 -16.39 -8.84
CA GLU A 97 3.36 -15.21 -8.30
C GLU A 97 3.98 -15.48 -6.93
N GLU A 98 5.07 -14.78 -6.62
CA GLU A 98 5.68 -14.76 -5.30
C GLU A 98 6.24 -13.36 -5.00
N LEU A 99 6.03 -12.87 -3.77
CA LEU A 99 6.65 -11.64 -3.28
C LEU A 99 7.87 -11.96 -2.42
N LEU A 100 9.04 -11.61 -2.92
CA LEU A 100 10.32 -11.80 -2.25
C LEU A 100 10.70 -10.56 -1.44
N PHE A 101 10.96 -10.74 -0.15
CA PHE A 101 11.53 -9.69 0.72
C PHE A 101 13.05 -9.78 0.64
N VAL A 102 13.70 -8.73 0.14
CA VAL A 102 15.15 -8.74 -0.09
C VAL A 102 15.78 -7.44 0.44
N PRO A 103 17.00 -7.50 0.99
CA PRO A 103 17.74 -6.30 1.36
C PRO A 103 17.93 -5.38 0.15
N THR A 104 17.76 -4.08 0.35
CA THR A 104 18.01 -3.09 -0.69
C THR A 104 19.48 -3.14 -1.14
N PRO A 105 19.75 -3.37 -2.44
CA PRO A 105 21.11 -3.37 -2.97
C PRO A 105 21.83 -2.03 -2.70
N PRO A 106 23.15 -2.01 -2.43
CA PRO A 106 23.88 -0.77 -2.13
C PRO A 106 23.64 0.37 -3.13
N ALA A 107 23.64 0.06 -4.43
CA ALA A 107 23.40 1.04 -5.51
C ALA A 107 21.97 1.62 -5.54
N ASN A 108 21.04 1.06 -4.77
CA ASN A 108 19.64 1.47 -4.73
C ASN A 108 19.26 2.15 -3.40
N ARG A 109 20.17 2.23 -2.41
CA ARG A 109 19.84 2.72 -1.06
C ARG A 109 19.54 4.22 -1.00
N GLU A 110 20.07 5.00 -1.93
CA GLU A 110 19.72 6.42 -2.04
C GLU A 110 18.26 6.60 -2.48
N THR A 111 17.80 5.80 -3.45
CA THR A 111 16.41 5.85 -3.94
C THR A 111 15.43 5.17 -2.98
N TYR A 112 15.82 4.03 -2.42
CA TYR A 112 15.00 3.22 -1.52
C TYR A 112 15.53 3.33 -0.09
N ALA A 113 15.56 4.54 0.45
CA ALA A 113 16.16 4.80 1.76
C ALA A 113 15.51 3.98 2.89
N TRP A 114 14.19 3.76 2.85
CA TRP A 114 13.47 2.91 3.82
C TRP A 114 13.03 1.55 3.25
N GLY A 115 12.93 1.46 1.92
CA GLY A 115 12.41 0.29 1.21
C GLY A 115 11.49 0.72 0.08
N GLY A 116 10.86 -0.25 -0.59
CA GLY A 116 9.86 -0.02 -1.63
C GLY A 116 9.77 -1.16 -2.64
N TYR A 117 8.92 -1.02 -3.66
CA TYR A 117 8.78 -2.05 -4.68
C TYR A 117 9.90 -2.01 -5.72
N GLY A 118 10.64 -3.10 -5.80
CA GLY A 118 11.74 -3.32 -6.74
C GLY A 118 11.31 -3.93 -8.08
N GLY A 119 10.01 -4.03 -8.36
CA GLY A 119 9.47 -4.56 -9.60
C GLY A 119 9.44 -6.09 -9.71
N ILE A 120 8.86 -6.59 -10.80
CA ILE A 120 8.71 -8.02 -11.11
C ILE A 120 9.83 -8.52 -12.02
N ARG A 121 10.30 -9.74 -11.72
CA ARG A 121 11.06 -10.58 -12.66
C ARG A 121 10.30 -11.88 -12.91
N GLU A 122 10.26 -12.31 -14.16
CA GLU A 122 9.65 -13.58 -14.52
C GLU A 122 10.75 -14.65 -14.70
N ARG A 123 10.55 -15.82 -14.10
CA ARG A 123 11.41 -17.00 -14.30
C ARG A 123 10.56 -18.25 -14.26
N ASP A 124 10.73 -19.13 -15.24
CA ASP A 124 10.04 -20.43 -15.31
C ASP A 124 8.49 -20.33 -15.19
N GLY A 125 7.91 -19.25 -15.74
CA GLY A 125 6.46 -18.99 -15.68
C GLY A 125 5.94 -18.46 -14.34
N VAL A 126 6.83 -18.12 -13.40
CA VAL A 126 6.48 -17.51 -12.11
C VAL A 126 6.93 -16.04 -12.08
N MET A 127 6.05 -15.17 -11.61
CA MET A 127 6.31 -13.74 -11.43
C MET A 127 6.82 -13.46 -10.01
N TYR A 128 8.09 -13.13 -9.89
CA TYR A 128 8.75 -12.78 -8.64
C TYR A 128 8.78 -11.27 -8.45
N GLY A 129 7.89 -10.75 -7.62
CA GLY A 129 7.97 -9.39 -7.12
C GLY A 129 9.09 -9.25 -6.09
N ARG A 130 9.71 -8.08 -6.01
CA ARG A 130 10.75 -7.80 -5.02
C ARG A 130 10.31 -6.65 -4.14
N PHE A 131 10.19 -6.91 -2.84
CA PHE A 131 10.04 -5.91 -1.81
C PHE A 131 11.43 -5.59 -1.26
N PHE A 132 11.94 -4.39 -1.57
CA PHE A 132 13.19 -3.90 -1.01
C PHE A 132 12.97 -3.40 0.41
N VAL A 133 13.84 -3.84 1.32
CA VAL A 133 13.88 -3.35 2.70
C VAL A 133 15.27 -2.87 3.01
N THR A 134 15.38 -1.62 3.44
CA THR A 134 16.66 -1.05 3.88
C THR A 134 16.69 -1.07 5.40
N ASP A 135 17.43 -2.02 5.95
CA ASP A 135 17.74 -2.08 7.38
C ASP A 135 18.87 -1.08 7.73
N ILE A 136 19.42 -1.15 8.94
CA ILE A 136 20.57 -0.37 9.36
C ILE A 136 21.78 -0.67 8.47
N VAL A 137 22.41 0.37 7.95
CA VAL A 137 23.60 0.24 7.09
C VAL A 137 24.87 0.63 7.85
N PRO A 138 26.02 0.00 7.54
CA PRO A 138 27.29 0.36 8.18
C PRO A 138 27.62 1.84 7.98
N GLY A 139 28.11 2.49 9.05
CA GLY A 139 28.51 3.89 9.04
C GLY A 139 27.46 4.88 9.58
N MET A 140 26.24 4.42 9.87
CA MET A 140 25.24 5.24 10.56
C MET A 140 25.68 5.56 12.00
N THR A 141 25.48 6.81 12.39
CA THR A 141 25.56 7.29 13.77
C THR A 141 24.42 6.72 14.62
N THR A 142 24.57 6.76 15.95
CA THR A 142 23.51 6.33 16.87
C THR A 142 22.17 7.04 16.61
N GLN A 143 22.21 8.33 16.30
CA GLN A 143 20.99 9.10 16.00
C GLN A 143 20.35 8.65 14.68
N GLU A 144 21.13 8.43 13.62
CA GLU A 144 20.60 7.94 12.34
C GLU A 144 20.00 6.54 12.46
N VAL A 145 20.57 5.70 13.33
CA VAL A 145 19.98 4.39 13.65
C VAL A 145 18.63 4.57 14.33
N ASP A 146 18.53 5.39 15.39
CA ASP A 146 17.27 5.64 16.10
C ASP A 146 16.20 6.22 15.16
N ASP A 147 16.54 7.26 14.39
CA ASP A 147 15.65 7.90 13.42
C ASP A 147 15.13 6.89 12.39
N LYS A 148 16.00 6.00 11.90
CA LYS A 148 15.64 4.98 10.91
C LYS A 148 14.71 3.92 11.49
N LEU A 149 14.99 3.45 12.70
CA LEU A 149 14.13 2.49 13.39
C LEU A 149 12.76 3.11 13.68
N ARG A 150 12.72 4.34 14.19
CA ARG A 150 11.49 5.11 14.43
C ARG A 150 10.67 5.34 13.17
N ALA A 151 11.31 5.65 12.05
CA ALA A 151 10.65 5.79 10.75
C ALA A 151 10.07 4.45 10.24
N GLN A 152 10.58 3.32 10.70
CA GLN A 152 10.16 1.97 10.33
C GLN A 152 9.50 1.23 11.50
N ASN A 153 8.70 1.96 12.28
CA ASN A 153 7.91 1.44 13.40
C ASN A 153 6.75 0.52 12.96
N TYR A 154 6.15 -0.22 13.90
CA TYR A 154 5.08 -1.18 13.58
C TYR A 154 3.80 -0.53 13.01
N GLY A 155 3.51 0.71 13.39
CA GLY A 155 2.41 1.49 12.82
C GLY A 155 2.63 1.82 11.34
N TRP A 156 3.87 2.11 10.96
CA TRP A 156 4.28 2.40 9.58
C TRP A 156 4.45 1.14 8.71
N ILE A 157 4.96 0.05 9.28
CA ILE A 157 5.20 -1.20 8.56
C ILE A 157 3.91 -1.76 7.93
N THR A 158 2.77 -1.64 8.62
CA THR A 158 1.49 -2.17 8.15
C THR A 158 1.00 -1.56 6.84
N PRO A 159 0.79 -0.23 6.73
CA PRO A 159 0.40 0.40 5.47
C PRO A 159 1.43 0.19 4.35
N ILE A 160 2.74 0.24 4.64
CA ILE A 160 3.78 0.03 3.62
C ILE A 160 3.85 -1.42 3.12
N ALA A 161 3.71 -2.41 4.02
CA ALA A 161 3.66 -3.83 3.64
C ALA A 161 2.53 -4.12 2.65
N LEU A 162 1.41 -3.42 2.82
CA LEU A 162 0.28 -3.45 1.92
C LEU A 162 0.55 -2.67 0.62
N HIS A 163 1.08 -1.46 0.73
CA HIS A 163 1.26 -0.51 -0.37
C HIS A 163 2.17 -1.10 -1.46
N GLU A 164 3.31 -1.65 -1.04
CA GLU A 164 4.29 -2.23 -1.94
C GLU A 164 3.96 -3.70 -2.28
N GLY A 165 3.20 -4.37 -1.41
CA GLY A 165 2.86 -5.78 -1.50
C GLY A 165 1.43 -6.04 -1.96
N TYR A 166 0.65 -6.68 -1.08
CA TYR A 166 -0.73 -7.07 -1.37
C TYR A 166 -1.73 -6.15 -0.66
N PRO A 167 -2.82 -5.71 -1.32
CA PRO A 167 -3.10 -5.83 -2.75
C PRO A 167 -2.48 -4.68 -3.56
N GLY A 168 -1.46 -3.99 -3.05
CA GLY A 168 -0.82 -2.82 -3.66
C GLY A 168 0.04 -3.12 -4.90
N HIS A 169 1.22 -2.51 -4.99
CA HIS A 169 2.05 -2.52 -6.20
C HIS A 169 2.36 -3.92 -6.72
N HIS A 170 2.68 -4.86 -5.83
CA HIS A 170 3.01 -6.21 -6.28
C HIS A 170 1.85 -6.87 -7.02
N LEU A 171 0.67 -6.92 -6.39
CA LEU A 171 -0.49 -7.55 -7.00
C LEU A 171 -0.93 -6.81 -8.27
N GLN A 172 -0.87 -5.47 -8.26
CA GLN A 172 -1.16 -4.64 -9.43
C GLN A 172 -0.23 -4.96 -10.61
N ASN A 173 1.07 -5.12 -10.36
CA ASN A 173 2.04 -5.47 -11.40
C ASN A 173 1.85 -6.92 -11.88
N VAL A 174 1.50 -7.86 -11.00
CA VAL A 174 1.16 -9.24 -11.38
C VAL A 174 -0.01 -9.23 -12.38
N TYR A 175 -1.09 -8.50 -12.06
CA TYR A 175 -2.22 -8.36 -12.98
C TYR A 175 -1.86 -7.66 -14.30
N ALA A 176 -1.00 -6.65 -14.25
CA ALA A 176 -0.50 -6.00 -15.46
C ALA A 176 0.24 -6.99 -16.37
N ARG A 177 1.08 -7.88 -15.80
CA ARG A 177 1.83 -8.91 -16.55
C ARG A 177 0.94 -9.99 -17.15
N LEU A 178 -0.16 -10.35 -16.49
CA LEU A 178 -1.16 -11.28 -17.01
C LEU A 178 -2.00 -10.72 -18.16
N ASN A 179 -1.92 -9.41 -18.44
CA ASN A 179 -2.67 -8.81 -19.53
C ASN A 179 -2.17 -9.30 -20.89
N GLN A 180 -3.08 -9.79 -21.73
CA GLN A 180 -2.75 -10.32 -23.07
C GLN A 180 -2.17 -9.26 -24.01
N ARG A 181 -2.49 -7.98 -23.80
CA ARG A 181 -2.02 -6.86 -24.64
C ARG A 181 -0.60 -6.45 -24.22
N SER A 182 0.38 -6.74 -25.06
CA SER A 182 1.81 -6.49 -24.79
C SER A 182 2.15 -5.03 -24.48
N LEU A 183 1.49 -4.06 -25.12
CA LEU A 183 1.71 -2.64 -24.86
C LEU A 183 1.33 -2.26 -23.41
N LEU A 184 0.21 -2.77 -22.91
CA LEU A 184 -0.22 -2.50 -21.53
C LEU A 184 0.68 -3.16 -20.48
N ARG A 185 1.50 -4.16 -20.87
CA ARG A 185 2.55 -4.71 -20.01
C ARG A 185 3.76 -3.79 -19.92
N GLN A 186 4.03 -2.99 -20.96
CA GLN A 186 5.25 -2.20 -21.07
C GLN A 186 5.08 -0.76 -20.59
N PHE A 187 3.86 -0.21 -20.69
CA PHE A 187 3.56 1.14 -20.23
C PHE A 187 3.03 1.14 -18.80
N GLY A 188 3.79 1.75 -17.89
CA GLY A 188 3.34 2.10 -16.55
C GLY A 188 2.83 3.54 -16.51
N ASN A 189 1.87 3.81 -15.63
CA ASN A 189 1.43 5.17 -15.32
C ASN A 189 1.55 5.35 -13.80
N THR A 190 2.39 6.29 -13.37
CA THR A 190 2.65 6.57 -11.95
C THR A 190 1.37 6.96 -11.21
N TYR A 191 0.52 7.81 -11.78
CA TYR A 191 -0.76 8.18 -11.16
C TYR A 191 -1.67 6.97 -10.95
N TYR A 192 -1.68 6.02 -11.89
CA TYR A 192 -2.45 4.79 -11.73
C TYR A 192 -1.85 3.86 -10.67
N GLY A 193 -0.52 3.68 -10.69
CA GLY A 193 0.18 2.80 -9.75
C GLY A 193 0.09 3.27 -8.31
N GLU A 194 0.50 4.52 -8.05
CA GLU A 194 0.44 5.14 -6.72
C GLU A 194 -1.01 5.31 -6.25
N GLY A 195 -1.89 5.75 -7.16
CA GLY A 195 -3.32 5.89 -6.88
C GLY A 195 -3.97 4.57 -6.48
N TRP A 196 -3.57 3.46 -7.12
CA TRP A 196 -4.01 2.11 -6.74
C TRP A 196 -3.52 1.71 -5.36
N ALA A 197 -2.24 1.93 -5.05
CA ALA A 197 -1.67 1.56 -3.76
C ALA A 197 -2.31 2.36 -2.61
N LEU A 198 -2.51 3.66 -2.78
CA LEU A 198 -3.23 4.52 -1.82
C LEU A 198 -4.72 4.13 -1.69
N TYR A 199 -5.37 3.76 -2.79
CA TYR A 199 -6.72 3.20 -2.76
C TYR A 199 -6.78 1.90 -1.96
N ALA A 200 -5.82 0.99 -2.18
CA ALA A 200 -5.72 -0.29 -1.48
C ALA A 200 -5.60 -0.09 0.04
N GLU A 201 -4.81 0.90 0.50
CA GLU A 201 -4.74 1.24 1.93
C GLU A 201 -6.10 1.64 2.49
N HIS A 202 -6.86 2.45 1.74
CA HIS A 202 -8.18 2.92 2.19
C HIS A 202 -9.20 1.77 2.21
N TRP A 203 -9.15 0.93 1.18
CA TRP A 203 -9.99 -0.24 1.06
C TRP A 203 -9.74 -1.23 2.21
N MET A 204 -8.47 -1.54 2.48
CA MET A 204 -8.12 -2.50 3.52
C MET A 204 -8.38 -1.98 4.93
N ARG A 205 -8.42 -0.67 5.13
CA ARG A 205 -8.95 -0.09 6.36
C ARG A 205 -10.41 -0.45 6.59
N ARG A 206 -11.24 -0.35 5.55
CA ARG A 206 -12.66 -0.75 5.62
C ARG A 206 -12.84 -2.26 5.75
N ALA A 207 -11.88 -3.04 5.26
CA ALA A 207 -11.84 -4.49 5.41
C ALA A 207 -11.30 -4.97 6.79
N GLY A 208 -10.98 -4.05 7.70
CA GLY A 208 -10.56 -4.41 9.07
C GLY A 208 -9.09 -4.79 9.23
N LEU A 209 -8.21 -4.33 8.33
CA LEU A 209 -6.77 -4.63 8.43
C LEU A 209 -6.08 -4.00 9.64
N TYR A 210 -6.40 -2.73 9.93
CA TYR A 210 -5.78 -1.93 10.99
C TYR A 210 -6.56 -2.11 12.29
N VAL A 211 -6.09 -3.05 13.13
CA VAL A 211 -6.79 -3.48 14.35
C VAL A 211 -6.22 -2.87 15.61
N THR A 212 -4.99 -2.33 15.57
CA THR A 212 -4.36 -1.63 16.70
C THR A 212 -4.37 -0.11 16.51
N ALA A 213 -4.25 0.61 17.62
CA ALA A 213 -4.09 2.07 17.63
C ALA A 213 -2.90 2.52 16.77
N ASP A 214 -1.74 1.88 16.91
CA ASP A 214 -0.53 2.17 16.13
C ASP A 214 -0.76 2.00 14.63
N GLN A 215 -1.44 0.93 14.23
CA GLN A 215 -1.77 0.68 12.83
C GLN A 215 -2.69 1.75 12.25
N GLN A 216 -3.69 2.19 13.01
CA GLN A 216 -4.63 3.22 12.60
C GLN A 216 -3.97 4.61 12.54
N LEU A 217 -3.11 4.93 13.52
CA LEU A 217 -2.32 6.16 13.54
C LEU A 217 -1.35 6.21 12.35
N GLY A 218 -0.57 5.15 12.14
CA GLY A 218 0.38 5.06 11.02
C GLY A 218 -0.31 5.20 9.67
N GLN A 219 -1.45 4.53 9.48
CA GLN A 219 -2.25 4.64 8.26
C GLN A 219 -2.74 6.07 7.98
N LEU A 220 -3.17 6.81 9.01
CA LEU A 220 -3.62 8.20 8.84
C LEU A 220 -2.45 9.18 8.70
N GLN A 221 -1.33 8.94 9.37
CA GLN A 221 -0.12 9.77 9.27
C GLN A 221 0.45 9.80 7.85
N MET A 222 0.25 8.73 7.08
CA MET A 222 0.72 8.59 5.69
C MET A 222 -0.12 9.33 4.64
N ARG A 223 -1.18 10.05 5.03
CA ARG A 223 -2.17 10.65 4.12
C ARG A 223 -2.22 12.17 4.18
#